data_AF-W1XLY1-F1
#
_entry.id   AF-W1XLY1-F1
#
_cell.length_a   1.000
_cell.length_b   1.000
_cell.length_c   1.000
_cell.angle_alpha   90.00
_cell.angle_beta   90.00
_cell.angle_gamma   90.00
#
_symmetry.space_group_name_H-M   'P 1'
#
loop_
_entity.id
_entity.type
_entity.pdbx_description
1 polymer ?
#
loop_
_entity_poly.entity_id
_entity_poly.type
_entity_poly.pdbx_seq_one_letter_code
_entity_poly.pdbx_strand_id
1 'polypeptide(L)'
;SYIETVQISDIPWHRLTTAYGRATDFPGELDALWAMESIDAVDEAGKELALNIEHQSTLWHSTPFALIFLFRTFKKAVEEQRHNEVARYLA
;
A
#
# COMPACT_ATOMS: atom_id res chain seq x y z
N SER A 1 13.39 -12.34 5.66
CA SER A 1 13.10 -11.61 6.91
C SER A 1 11.58 -11.44 7.06
N TYR A 2 11.04 -11.02 8.22
CA TYR A 2 9.59 -10.80 8.38
C TYR A 2 9.03 -9.85 7.29
N ILE A 3 9.77 -8.79 6.96
CA ILE A 3 9.46 -7.81 5.91
C ILE A 3 9.34 -8.46 4.53
N GLU A 4 9.93 -9.62 4.27
CA GLU A 4 9.88 -10.31 2.97
C GLU A 4 8.84 -11.43 2.93
N THR A 5 8.57 -12.09 4.07
CA THR A 5 7.79 -13.33 4.09
C THR A 5 6.35 -13.15 4.53
N VAL A 6 6.02 -12.10 5.31
CA VAL A 6 4.65 -11.88 5.78
C VAL A 6 3.70 -11.68 4.60
N GLN A 7 2.56 -12.36 4.62
CA GLN A 7 1.51 -12.26 3.60
C GLN A 7 0.49 -11.18 3.97
N ILE A 8 -0.21 -10.65 2.98
CA ILE A 8 -1.25 -9.65 3.20
C ILE A 8 -2.38 -10.19 4.10
N SER A 9 -2.66 -11.49 4.03
CA SER A 9 -3.64 -12.19 4.86
C SER A 9 -3.20 -12.42 6.30
N ASP A 10 -1.90 -12.32 6.59
CA ASP A 10 -1.37 -12.53 7.95
C ASP A 10 -1.62 -11.32 8.85
N ILE A 11 -1.89 -10.16 8.26
CA ILE A 11 -2.13 -8.92 8.99
C ILE A 11 -3.61 -8.81 9.35
N PRO A 12 -3.97 -8.59 10.62
CA PRO A 12 -5.36 -8.48 11.05
C PRO A 12 -5.93 -7.09 10.74
N TRP A 13 -6.02 -6.72 9.46
CA TRP A 13 -6.39 -5.38 8.98
C TRP A 13 -7.67 -4.81 9.62
N HIS A 14 -8.70 -5.63 9.75
CA HIS A 14 -9.98 -5.26 10.39
C HIS A 14 -9.84 -4.84 11.87
N ARG A 15 -8.73 -5.16 12.54
CA ARG A 15 -8.44 -4.77 13.93
C ARG A 15 -7.57 -3.51 14.01
N LEU A 16 -6.85 -3.18 12.95
CA LEU A 16 -5.93 -2.04 12.92
C LEU A 16 -6.73 -0.75 12.69
N THR A 17 -6.48 0.26 13.52
CA THR A 17 -7.10 1.58 13.39
C THR A 17 -6.44 2.40 12.29
N THR A 18 -7.23 3.21 11.60
CA THR A 18 -6.81 4.26 10.66
C THR A 18 -7.35 5.61 11.12
N ALA A 19 -7.07 6.68 10.37
CA ALA A 19 -7.67 8.00 10.59
C ALA A 19 -9.21 7.99 10.61
N TYR A 20 -9.83 7.17 9.76
CA TYR A 20 -11.28 7.19 9.53
C TYR A 20 -12.00 5.88 9.90
N GLY A 21 -11.31 4.92 10.53
CA GLY A 21 -11.93 3.69 10.99
C GLY A 21 -10.96 2.53 11.15
N ARG A 22 -11.14 1.49 10.33
CA ARG A 22 -10.31 0.28 10.32
C ARG A 22 -9.66 0.12 8.96
N ALA A 23 -8.52 -0.55 8.94
CA ALA A 23 -7.77 -0.81 7.70
C ALA A 23 -8.38 -1.93 6.84
N THR A 24 -9.68 -2.25 7.00
CA THR A 24 -10.34 -3.40 6.34
C THR A 24 -10.15 -3.40 4.82
N ASP A 25 -10.11 -2.21 4.21
CA ASP A 25 -10.01 -2.05 2.76
C ASP A 25 -8.56 -2.01 2.23
N PHE A 26 -7.56 -1.93 3.13
CA PHE A 26 -6.13 -1.87 2.74
C PHE A 26 -5.69 -3.01 1.82
N PRO A 27 -6.15 -4.26 1.96
CA PRO A 27 -5.82 -5.31 1.01
C PRO A 27 -6.16 -4.97 -0.43
N GLY A 28 -7.30 -4.31 -0.67
CA GLY A 28 -7.71 -3.88 -2.01
C GLY A 28 -6.81 -2.77 -2.55
N GLU A 29 -6.53 -1.75 -1.73
CA GLU A 29 -5.69 -0.63 -2.15
C GLU A 29 -4.24 -1.06 -2.43
N LEU A 30 -3.69 -1.94 -1.59
CA LEU A 30 -2.35 -2.49 -1.80
C LEU A 30 -2.27 -3.41 -3.02
N ASP A 31 -3.34 -4.13 -3.34
CA ASP A 31 -3.43 -4.95 -4.56
C ASP A 31 -3.48 -4.08 -5.82
N ALA A 32 -4.26 -2.99 -5.80
CA ALA A 32 -4.29 -2.02 -6.91
C ALA A 32 -2.90 -1.42 -7.20
N LEU A 33 -2.16 -1.04 -6.15
CA LEU A 33 -0.78 -0.58 -6.27
C LEU A 33 0.15 -1.69 -6.79
N TRP A 34 -0.02 -2.92 -6.34
CA TRP A 34 0.80 -4.05 -6.79
C TRP A 34 0.56 -4.45 -8.24
N ALA A 35 -0.70 -4.37 -8.69
CA ALA A 35 -1.12 -4.73 -10.04
C ALA A 35 -0.55 -3.76 -11.10
N MET A 36 -0.46 -2.47 -10.75
CA MET A 36 0.08 -1.41 -11.64
C MET A 36 -0.61 -1.41 -13.02
N GLU A 37 -1.94 -1.53 -13.03
CA GLU A 37 -2.75 -1.61 -14.26
C GLU A 37 -3.05 -0.25 -14.87
N SER A 38 -3.30 0.78 -14.05
CA SER A 38 -3.50 2.16 -14.51
C SER A 38 -3.00 3.18 -13.49
N ILE A 39 -2.64 4.37 -13.98
CA ILE A 39 -2.25 5.50 -13.13
C ILE A 39 -3.41 5.94 -12.23
N ASP A 40 -4.63 6.02 -12.77
CA ASP A 40 -5.81 6.43 -12.00
C ASP A 40 -6.08 5.50 -10.81
N ALA A 41 -5.94 4.17 -11.01
CA ALA A 41 -6.13 3.20 -9.94
C ALA A 41 -5.03 3.31 -8.86
N VAL A 42 -3.80 3.56 -9.30
CA VAL A 42 -2.66 3.76 -8.40
C VAL A 42 -2.80 5.05 -7.59
N ASP A 43 -3.25 6.13 -8.21
CA ASP A 43 -3.45 7.42 -7.54
C ASP A 43 -4.57 7.35 -6.51
N GLU A 44 -5.71 6.74 -6.85
CA GLU A 44 -6.82 6.60 -5.91
C GLU A 44 -6.43 5.73 -4.72
N ALA A 45 -5.85 4.56 -4.96
CA ALA A 45 -5.41 3.66 -3.90
C ALA A 45 -4.30 4.28 -3.02
N GLY A 46 -3.34 4.97 -3.64
CA GLY A 46 -2.27 5.68 -2.95
C GLY A 46 -2.80 6.79 -2.05
N LYS A 47 -3.79 7.54 -2.52
CA LYS A 47 -4.47 8.59 -1.74
C LYS A 47 -5.25 8.02 -0.57
N GLU A 48 -6.04 6.96 -0.78
CA GLU A 48 -6.79 6.30 0.29
C GLU A 48 -5.87 5.75 1.38
N LEU A 49 -4.75 5.13 1.00
CA LEU A 49 -3.74 4.70 1.95
C LEU A 49 -3.13 5.89 2.70
N ALA A 50 -2.68 6.94 2.00
CA ALA A 50 -2.06 8.11 2.61
C ALA A 50 -2.97 8.76 3.67
N LEU A 51 -4.24 8.99 3.34
CA LEU A 51 -5.25 9.57 4.23
C LEU A 51 -5.53 8.72 5.47
N ASN A 52 -5.36 7.39 5.38
CA ASN A 52 -5.69 6.46 6.45
C ASN A 52 -4.48 6.06 7.31
N ILE A 53 -3.25 6.14 6.79
CA ILE A 53 -2.02 5.83 7.53
C ILE A 53 -1.47 7.04 8.28
N GLU A 54 -1.73 8.26 7.80
CA GLU A 54 -1.34 9.52 8.45
C GLU A 54 -2.49 10.51 8.40
N HIS A 55 -2.78 11.16 9.53
CA HIS A 55 -3.66 12.32 9.55
C HIS A 55 -3.29 13.22 10.73
N GLN A 56 -3.19 14.53 10.49
CA GLN A 56 -2.90 15.55 11.50
C GLN A 56 -1.64 15.23 12.34
N SER A 57 -0.54 14.88 11.67
CA SER A 57 0.74 14.52 12.30
C SER A 57 0.70 13.28 13.19
N THR A 58 -0.29 12.40 12.98
CA THR A 58 -0.43 11.13 13.70
C THR A 58 -0.32 9.97 12.71
N LEU A 59 0.64 9.06 12.97
CA LEU A 59 0.73 7.77 12.28
C LEU A 59 -0.12 6.73 13.01
N TRP A 60 -0.92 5.98 12.26
CA TRP A 60 -1.86 5.02 12.81
C TRP A 60 -1.27 3.61 12.95
N HIS A 61 -1.92 2.73 13.72
CA HIS A 61 -1.43 1.36 13.96
C HIS A 61 -1.32 0.52 12.67
N SER A 62 -2.06 0.87 11.62
CA SER A 62 -1.97 0.22 10.30
C SER A 62 -0.69 0.59 9.53
N THR A 63 -0.10 1.75 9.79
CA THR A 63 1.05 2.32 9.07
C THR A 63 2.25 1.38 8.97
N PRO A 64 2.81 0.82 10.06
CA PRO A 64 4.00 -0.03 9.96
C PRO A 64 3.76 -1.28 9.10
N PHE A 65 2.53 -1.81 9.07
CA PHE A 65 2.19 -2.95 8.22
C PHE A 65 2.02 -2.55 6.76
N ALA A 66 1.34 -1.44 6.48
CA ALA A 66 1.20 -0.92 5.12
C ALA A 66 2.57 -0.64 4.47
N LEU A 67 3.51 -0.06 5.23
CA LEU A 67 4.86 0.24 4.75
C LEU A 67 5.64 -1.00 4.27
N ILE A 68 5.39 -2.19 4.84
CA ILE A 68 6.01 -3.44 4.37
C ILE A 68 5.60 -3.72 2.93
N PHE A 69 4.31 -3.60 2.63
CA PHE A 69 3.78 -3.89 1.30
C PHE A 69 4.12 -2.78 0.31
N LEU A 70 4.02 -1.50 0.72
CA LEU A 70 4.47 -0.37 -0.10
C LEU A 70 5.94 -0.50 -0.50
N PHE A 71 6.82 -0.90 0.42
CA PHE A 71 8.22 -1.15 0.12
C PHE A 71 8.41 -2.26 -0.93
N ARG A 72 7.66 -3.36 -0.83
CA ARG A 72 7.71 -4.45 -1.82
C ARG A 72 7.17 -4.01 -3.17
N THR A 73 6.07 -3.26 -3.18
CA THR A 73 5.48 -2.70 -4.40
C THR A 73 6.45 -1.76 -5.09
N PHE A 74 7.11 -0.86 -4.35
CA PHE A 74 8.12 0.04 -4.90
C PHE A 74 9.30 -0.72 -5.51
N LYS A 75 9.80 -1.78 -4.84
CA LYS A 75 10.84 -2.65 -5.43
C LYS A 75 10.40 -3.27 -6.76
N LYS A 76 9.18 -3.81 -6.82
CA LYS A 76 8.60 -4.35 -8.06
C LYS A 76 8.48 -3.27 -9.14
N ALA A 77 8.00 -2.09 -8.78
CA ALA A 77 7.87 -0.96 -9.69
C ALA A 77 9.23 -0.58 -10.31
N VAL A 78 10.28 -0.49 -9.50
CA VAL A 78 11.66 -0.23 -9.96
C VAL A 78 12.17 -1.31 -10.92
N GLU A 79 11.80 -2.58 -10.71
CA GLU A 79 12.17 -3.70 -11.58
C GLU A 79 11.42 -3.65 -12.93
N GLU A 80 10.15 -3.24 -12.92
CA GLU A 80 9.26 -3.27 -14.08
C GLU A 80 9.20 -1.94 -14.88
N GLN A 81 9.67 -0.82 -14.32
CA GLN A 81 9.57 0.53 -14.92
C GLN A 81 10.12 0.68 -16.33
N ARG A 82 10.98 -0.24 -16.80
CA ARG A 82 11.50 -0.23 -18.18
C ARG A 82 10.43 -0.62 -19.20
N HIS A 83 9.44 -1.41 -18.78
CA HIS A 83 8.46 -2.04 -19.67
C HIS A 83 7.00 -1.77 -19.27
N ASN A 84 6.75 -1.20 -18.08
CA ASN A 84 5.43 -0.78 -17.62
C ASN A 84 5.45 0.72 -17.29
N GLU A 85 4.57 1.50 -17.94
CA GLU A 85 4.46 2.95 -17.74
C GLU A 85 3.92 3.29 -16.34
N VAL A 86 2.95 2.53 -15.83
CA VAL A 86 2.40 2.69 -14.49
C VAL A 86 3.46 2.35 -13.43
N ALA A 87 4.27 1.32 -13.67
CA ALA A 87 5.41 1.01 -12.81
C ALA A 87 6.46 2.14 -12.81
N ARG A 88 6.69 2.80 -13.95
CA ARG A 88 7.58 3.96 -14.04
C ARG A 88 7.02 5.19 -13.31
N TYR A 89 5.70 5.35 -13.34
CA TYR A 89 5.03 6.41 -12.58
C TYR A 89 5.15 6.17 -11.06
N LEU A 90 5.07 4.91 -10.62
CA LEU A 90 5.09 4.53 -9.22
C LEU A 90 6.50 4.41 -8.59
N ALA A 91 7.55 4.22 -9.42
CA ALA A 91 8.94 4.04 -9.03
C ALA A 91 9.73 5.36 -8.88
#